data_AF-A0A933PKY3-F1
#
_entry.id   AF-A0A933PKY3-F1
#
_cell.length_a   1.000
_cell.length_b   1.000
_cell.length_c   1.000
_cell.angle_alpha   90.00
_cell.angle_beta   90.00
_cell.angle_gamma   90.00
#
_symmetry.space_group_name_H-M   'P 1'
#
loop_
_entity.id
_entity.type
_entity.pdbx_description
1 polymer ?
#
loop_
_entity_poly.entity_id
_entity_poly.type
_entity_poly.pdbx_seq_one_letter_code
_entity_poly.pdbx_strand_id
1 'polypeptide(L)'
;MIAIETILISRSPGETRLAGLDREGRVVLLRHHRPGRSPVAGGIYLGRVIAVLKDLDAALVEIGLAQPGFLEAAKARAAKGRSKGAIGQLLSEGEAVRVRALSDPFAHKGAKLELLAAEGLLTQTPPLCLEPAPDPLFELRAAYPDATVEIEEVGKGRALPSLFARHEVEAAMEQALAPDVALPGGGRLIIETTAALTAIDVDGGPRAGLEASLAALPEIARQIRLRELGGRILVDFAGLGKKQRATLAQALGEALAGDPTPTRIAGITALGLIELVRERRHTPLADLLLGERPLPALSPETVALMGLRAALALAQSQPGCRPRLALGPAAADRLQGSLAPALAETEARLGHKLILLRQAETPEPGYEVLA
;
A
#
# COMPACT_ATOMS: atom_id res chain seq x y z
N MET A 1 7.88 5.98 24.67
CA MET A 1 8.59 5.78 23.40
C MET A 1 8.69 4.29 23.16
N ILE A 2 8.32 3.81 21.97
CA ILE A 2 8.68 2.45 21.58
C ILE A 2 10.17 2.50 21.28
N ALA A 3 10.96 1.86 22.13
CA ALA A 3 12.39 1.77 21.97
C ALA A 3 12.66 0.55 21.09
N ILE A 4 13.11 0.78 19.85
CA ILE A 4 13.78 -0.29 19.10
C ILE A 4 15.13 -0.51 19.78
N GLU A 5 15.34 -1.69 20.35
CA GLU A 5 16.58 -2.05 21.06
C GLU A 5 17.54 -2.82 20.17
N THR A 6 17.03 -3.50 19.15
CA THR A 6 17.85 -4.25 18.20
C THR A 6 17.37 -4.00 16.77
N ILE A 7 18.33 -3.73 15.89
CA ILE A 7 18.14 -3.65 14.44
C ILE A 7 18.81 -4.88 13.84
N LEU A 8 18.02 -5.72 13.20
CA LEU A 8 18.48 -6.87 12.44
C LEU A 8 18.64 -6.47 10.98
N ILE A 9 19.74 -6.87 10.35
CA ILE A 9 20.00 -6.63 8.93
C ILE A 9 20.32 -7.96 8.25
N SER A 10 19.53 -8.32 7.26
CA SER A 10 19.78 -9.46 6.39
C SER A 10 20.10 -8.96 5.00
N ARG A 11 21.35 -9.15 4.57
CA ARG A 11 21.85 -8.77 3.24
C ARG A 11 21.92 -9.98 2.34
N SER A 12 21.32 -9.87 1.17
CA SER A 12 21.32 -10.89 0.14
C SER A 12 21.51 -10.24 -1.24
N PRO A 13 21.92 -11.00 -2.28
CA PRO A 13 22.03 -10.45 -3.62
C PRO A 13 20.71 -9.80 -4.08
N GLY A 14 20.74 -8.51 -4.39
CA GLY A 14 19.58 -7.76 -4.88
C GLY A 14 18.61 -7.25 -3.80
N GLU A 15 18.85 -7.53 -2.51
CA GLU A 15 17.98 -7.04 -1.44
C GLU A 15 18.70 -6.93 -0.09
N THR A 16 18.47 -5.80 0.59
CA THR A 16 18.79 -5.62 2.01
C THR A 16 17.48 -5.49 2.79
N ARG A 17 17.28 -6.34 3.78
CA ARG A 17 16.09 -6.36 4.64
C ARG A 17 16.48 -5.96 6.06
N LEU A 18 15.67 -5.12 6.69
CA LEU A 18 15.89 -4.65 8.05
C LEU A 18 14.64 -4.91 8.89
N ALA A 19 14.85 -5.37 10.12
CA ALA A 19 13.80 -5.53 11.12
C ALA A 19 14.20 -4.82 12.42
N GLY A 20 13.27 -4.10 13.02
CA GLY A 20 13.46 -3.50 14.34
C GLY A 20 12.72 -4.31 15.40
N LEU A 21 13.42 -4.64 16.48
CA LEU A 21 12.86 -5.36 17.63
C LEU A 21 12.65 -4.43 18.82
N ASP A 22 11.53 -4.61 19.52
CA ASP A 22 11.33 -4.01 20.84
C ASP A 22 12.09 -4.78 21.95
N ARG A 23 11.94 -4.31 23.20
CA ARG A 23 12.59 -4.92 24.38
C ARG A 23 12.20 -6.36 24.62
N GLU A 24 11.00 -6.73 24.20
CA GLU A 24 10.46 -8.09 24.33
C GLU A 24 10.88 -8.98 23.15
N GLY A 25 11.70 -8.47 22.22
CA GLY A 25 12.16 -9.18 21.04
C GLY A 25 11.13 -9.27 19.92
N ARG A 26 10.02 -8.52 20.00
CA ARG A 26 8.97 -8.55 18.97
C ARG A 26 9.34 -7.64 17.81
N VAL A 27 9.03 -8.09 16.60
CA VAL A 27 9.20 -7.29 15.40
C VAL A 27 8.18 -6.14 15.37
N VAL A 28 8.67 -4.91 15.39
CA VAL A 28 7.87 -3.67 15.42
C VAL A 28 8.09 -2.77 14.22
N LEU A 29 9.07 -3.09 13.38
CA LEU A 29 9.39 -2.36 12.16
C LEU A 29 9.96 -3.32 11.11
N LEU A 30 9.54 -3.14 9.85
CA LEU A 30 10.13 -3.80 8.69
C LEU A 30 10.53 -2.75 7.64
N ARG A 31 11.70 -2.94 7.03
CA ARG A 31 12.18 -2.15 5.88
C ARG A 31 12.86 -3.07 4.89
N HIS A 32 12.67 -2.77 3.62
CA HIS A 32 13.24 -3.54 2.52
C HIS A 32 13.81 -2.56 1.51
N HIS A 33 14.98 -2.90 0.99
CA HIS A 33 15.68 -2.11 0.01
C HIS A 33 16.13 -3.02 -1.13
N ARG A 34 15.66 -2.69 -2.34
CA ARG A 34 16.04 -3.36 -3.58
C ARG A 34 16.69 -2.34 -4.51
N PRO A 35 17.88 -2.62 -5.08
CA PRO A 35 18.47 -1.77 -6.10
C PRO A 35 17.49 -1.52 -7.25
N GLY A 36 17.35 -0.26 -7.68
CA GLY A 36 16.40 0.13 -8.74
C GLY A 36 14.95 0.35 -8.26
N ARG A 37 14.61 -0.07 -7.04
CA ARG A 37 13.43 0.37 -6.28
C ARG A 37 13.86 1.08 -4.98
N SER A 38 15.02 1.72 -5.03
CA SER A 38 15.60 2.42 -3.88
C SER A 38 14.66 3.52 -3.41
N PRO A 39 14.54 3.76 -2.09
CA PRO A 39 13.85 4.92 -1.57
C PRO A 39 14.41 6.18 -2.22
N VAL A 40 13.55 7.14 -2.49
CA VAL A 40 13.98 8.47 -2.95
C VAL A 40 13.85 9.49 -1.84
N ALA A 41 13.00 9.22 -0.84
CA ALA A 41 12.84 10.06 0.35
C ALA A 41 14.20 10.33 1.02
N GLY A 42 14.47 11.58 1.35
CA GLY A 42 15.76 12.06 1.87
C GLY A 42 16.76 12.49 0.80
N GLY A 43 16.67 11.95 -0.42
CA GLY A 43 17.56 12.29 -1.53
C GLY A 43 17.42 13.75 -1.99
N ILE A 44 18.50 14.30 -2.51
CA ILE A 44 18.59 15.67 -3.03
C ILE A 44 18.83 15.64 -4.53
N TYR A 45 18.00 16.38 -5.25
CA TYR A 45 17.95 16.40 -6.70
C TYR A 45 18.02 17.84 -7.21
N LEU A 46 18.66 18.01 -8.35
CA LEU A 46 18.50 19.18 -9.20
C LEU A 46 17.42 18.85 -10.22
N GLY A 47 16.27 19.51 -10.09
CA GLY A 47 15.12 19.31 -10.96
C GLY A 47 14.79 20.51 -11.81
N ARG A 48 13.88 20.32 -12.77
CA ARG A 48 13.32 21.38 -13.62
C ARG A 48 11.84 21.53 -13.36
N VAL A 49 11.37 22.75 -13.10
CA VAL A 49 9.93 23.02 -13.01
C VAL A 49 9.32 22.84 -14.39
N ILE A 50 8.45 21.84 -14.56
CA ILE A 50 7.82 21.54 -15.85
C ILE A 50 6.42 22.14 -15.96
N ALA A 51 5.75 22.39 -14.83
CA ALA A 51 4.42 22.99 -14.81
C ALA A 51 4.15 23.69 -13.48
N VAL A 52 3.47 24.84 -13.54
CA VAL A 52 2.95 25.54 -12.35
C VAL A 52 1.43 25.40 -12.29
N LEU A 53 0.94 24.66 -11.30
CA LEU A 53 -0.47 24.33 -11.11
C LEU A 53 -1.11 25.34 -10.15
N LYS A 54 -1.69 26.41 -10.71
CA LYS A 54 -2.28 27.52 -9.94
C LYS A 54 -3.42 27.07 -9.01
N ASP A 55 -4.28 26.17 -9.49
CA ASP A 55 -5.45 25.69 -8.74
C ASP A 55 -5.07 24.86 -7.52
N LEU A 56 -3.91 24.20 -7.56
CA LEU A 56 -3.39 23.39 -6.46
C LEU A 56 -2.35 24.14 -5.62
N ASP A 57 -2.04 25.39 -5.97
CA ASP A 57 -0.95 26.20 -5.40
C ASP A 57 0.36 25.40 -5.28
N ALA A 58 0.72 24.68 -6.36
CA ALA A 58 1.86 23.75 -6.40
C ALA A 58 2.55 23.73 -7.77
N ALA A 59 3.77 23.17 -7.81
CA ALA A 59 4.56 23.00 -9.03
C ALA A 59 4.94 21.53 -9.23
N LEU A 60 4.97 21.09 -10.49
CA LEU A 60 5.53 19.82 -10.90
C LEU A 60 7.00 20.01 -11.27
N VAL A 61 7.87 19.19 -10.70
CA VAL A 61 9.31 19.26 -10.89
C VAL A 61 9.82 17.92 -11.41
N GLU A 62 10.42 17.93 -12.60
CA GLU A 62 11.10 16.76 -13.15
C GLU A 62 12.44 16.55 -12.43
N ILE A 63 12.60 15.39 -11.80
CA ILE A 63 13.78 15.01 -11.00
C ILE A 63 14.45 13.71 -11.48
N GLY A 64 14.12 13.26 -12.70
CA GLY A 64 14.69 12.04 -13.29
C GLY A 64 14.05 10.74 -12.81
N LEU A 65 12.88 10.82 -12.19
CA LEU A 65 12.04 9.67 -11.83
C LEU A 65 10.91 9.48 -12.84
N ALA A 66 10.25 8.32 -12.81
CA ALA A 66 9.14 8.00 -13.71
C ALA A 66 7.95 8.97 -13.60
N GLN A 67 7.73 9.55 -12.42
CA GLN A 67 6.69 10.57 -12.18
C GLN A 67 7.34 11.86 -11.67
N PRO A 68 6.88 13.04 -12.13
CA PRO A 68 7.39 14.32 -11.65
C PRO A 68 7.03 14.53 -10.18
N GLY A 69 7.96 15.11 -9.42
CA GLY A 69 7.72 15.42 -8.01
C GLY A 69 6.80 16.62 -7.82
N PHE A 70 6.14 16.68 -6.66
CA PHE A 70 5.13 17.68 -6.32
C PHE A 70 5.65 18.63 -5.25
N LEU A 71 5.77 19.92 -5.57
CA LEU A 71 6.28 20.97 -4.68
C LEU A 71 5.17 21.96 -4.33
N GLU A 72 4.72 21.94 -3.07
CA GLU A 72 3.68 22.84 -2.57
C GLU A 72 4.22 24.26 -2.31
N ALA A 73 3.41 25.29 -2.56
CA ALA A 73 3.80 26.68 -2.31
C ALA A 73 4.25 26.94 -0.86
N ALA A 74 3.65 26.24 0.12
CA ALA A 74 4.05 26.36 1.52
C ALA A 74 5.54 26.01 1.73
N LYS A 75 6.04 24.97 1.05
CA LYS A 75 7.45 24.57 1.11
C LYS A 75 8.35 25.56 0.38
N ALA A 76 7.92 26.06 -0.78
CA ALA A 76 8.64 27.11 -1.51
C ALA A 76 8.74 28.43 -0.72
N ARG A 77 7.65 28.84 -0.04
CA ARG A 77 7.61 30.02 0.85
C ARG A 77 8.61 29.90 1.99
N ALA A 78 8.58 28.76 2.68
CA ALA A 78 9.49 28.47 3.79
C ALA A 78 10.96 28.58 3.34
N ALA A 79 11.32 27.95 2.22
CA ALA A 79 12.68 27.99 1.69
C ALA A 79 13.14 29.39 1.23
N LYS A 80 12.23 30.20 0.67
CA LYS A 80 12.53 31.59 0.23
C LYS A 80 12.35 32.64 1.33
N GLY A 81 12.08 32.24 2.58
CA GLY A 81 11.86 33.15 3.70
C GLY A 81 10.65 34.08 3.52
N ARG A 82 9.63 33.65 2.76
CA ARG A 82 8.41 34.43 2.49
C ARG A 82 7.24 33.90 3.32
N SER A 83 6.39 34.80 3.82
CA SER A 83 5.17 34.43 4.55
C SER A 83 3.92 34.27 3.67
N LYS A 84 3.94 34.81 2.44
CA LYS A 84 2.82 34.81 1.48
C LYS A 84 3.33 34.71 0.04
N GLY A 85 2.41 34.47 -0.89
CA GLY A 85 2.65 34.47 -2.34
C GLY A 85 2.31 33.12 -2.99
N ALA A 86 1.56 33.13 -4.09
CA ALA A 86 1.18 31.90 -4.80
C ALA A 86 2.41 31.26 -5.46
N ILE A 87 2.35 29.95 -5.76
CA ILE A 87 3.47 29.21 -6.36
C ILE A 87 4.06 29.89 -7.60
N GLY A 88 3.23 30.47 -8.48
CA GLY A 88 3.68 31.15 -9.70
C GLY A 88 4.37 32.51 -9.46
N GLN A 89 4.32 33.03 -8.23
CA GLN A 89 5.13 34.19 -7.80
C GLN A 89 6.45 33.76 -7.16
N LEU A 90 6.60 32.46 -6.87
CA LEU A 90 7.75 31.88 -6.21
C LEU A 90 8.63 31.14 -7.21
N LEU A 91 8.05 30.46 -8.19
CA LEU A 91 8.75 29.65 -9.18
C LEU A 91 8.21 29.90 -10.58
N SER A 92 9.07 29.75 -11.59
CA SER A 92 8.72 29.85 -13.01
C SER A 92 8.89 28.50 -13.72
N GLU A 93 8.10 28.26 -14.76
CA GLU A 93 8.31 27.09 -15.62
C GLU A 93 9.69 27.18 -16.32
N GLY A 94 10.37 26.04 -16.41
CA GLY A 94 11.73 25.92 -16.90
C GLY A 94 12.83 26.21 -15.85
N GLU A 95 12.48 26.79 -14.69
CA GLU A 95 13.42 27.10 -13.60
C GLU A 95 14.09 25.81 -13.08
N ALA A 96 15.42 25.85 -12.95
CA ALA A 96 16.19 24.79 -12.31
C ALA A 96 16.15 24.99 -10.79
N VAL A 97 15.74 23.97 -10.06
CA VAL A 97 15.52 24.04 -8.62
C VAL A 97 16.22 22.89 -7.91
N ARG A 98 16.88 23.19 -6.78
CA ARG A 98 17.39 22.17 -5.86
C ARG A 98 16.27 21.74 -4.93
N VAL A 99 15.98 20.45 -4.88
CA VAL A 99 14.86 19.90 -4.10
C VAL A 99 15.29 18.68 -3.30
N ARG A 100 14.70 18.51 -2.12
CA ARG A 100 14.75 17.26 -1.36
C ARG A 100 13.45 16.50 -1.55
N ALA A 101 13.53 15.20 -1.82
CA ALA A 101 12.36 14.35 -1.78
C ALA A 101 11.97 14.07 -0.32
N LEU A 102 10.74 14.39 0.05
CA LEU A 102 10.17 14.13 1.37
C LEU A 102 9.49 12.76 1.46
N SER A 103 9.11 12.20 0.31
CA SER A 103 8.44 10.90 0.24
C SER A 103 8.86 10.13 -1.00
N ASP A 104 8.66 8.82 -0.96
CA ASP A 104 8.68 7.99 -2.15
C ASP A 104 7.47 8.28 -3.07
N PRO A 105 7.58 8.08 -4.40
CA PRO A 105 6.43 8.05 -5.30
C PRO A 105 5.44 6.98 -4.88
N PHE A 106 4.15 7.24 -5.09
CA PHE A 106 3.10 6.33 -4.69
C PHE A 106 2.00 6.28 -5.74
N ALA A 107 1.69 5.07 -6.21
CA ALA A 107 0.76 4.84 -7.31
C ALA A 107 1.12 5.72 -8.53
N HIS A 108 0.19 6.57 -8.98
CA HIS A 108 0.38 7.50 -10.08
C HIS A 108 0.91 8.88 -9.64
N LYS A 109 1.25 9.07 -8.37
CA LYS A 109 1.72 10.34 -7.81
C LYS A 109 3.24 10.31 -7.62
N GLY A 110 3.92 11.37 -8.04
CA GLY A 110 5.35 11.53 -7.79
C GLY A 110 5.67 11.87 -6.33
N ALA A 111 6.96 11.91 -6.02
CA ALA A 111 7.50 12.24 -4.71
C ALA A 111 7.08 13.65 -4.26
N LYS A 112 6.75 13.84 -2.98
CA LYS A 112 6.61 15.19 -2.41
C LYS A 112 7.97 15.84 -2.27
N LEU A 113 8.06 17.13 -2.55
CA LEU A 113 9.32 17.86 -2.59
C LEU A 113 9.37 19.03 -1.59
N GLU A 114 10.57 19.30 -1.11
CA GLU A 114 10.95 20.51 -0.39
C GLU A 114 11.98 21.29 -1.21
N LEU A 115 11.79 22.60 -1.35
CA LEU A 115 12.74 23.47 -2.03
C LEU A 115 13.94 23.72 -1.10
N LEU A 116 15.15 23.61 -1.64
CA LEU A 116 16.39 23.94 -0.95
C LEU A 116 17.01 25.24 -1.48
N ALA A 117 17.93 25.83 -0.72
CA ALA A 117 18.69 26.98 -1.18
C ALA A 117 19.47 26.66 -2.46
N ALA A 118 19.41 27.58 -3.42
CA ALA A 118 20.07 27.47 -4.72
C ALA A 118 21.55 27.84 -4.62
N GLU A 119 22.37 26.94 -4.08
CA GLU A 119 23.83 27.09 -4.06
C GLU A 119 24.44 26.32 -5.24
N GLY A 120 25.27 26.99 -6.06
CA GLY A 120 26.12 26.33 -7.06
C GLY A 120 25.42 25.70 -8.27
N LEU A 121 24.15 26.04 -8.55
CA LEU A 121 23.34 25.38 -9.59
C LEU A 121 23.72 25.72 -11.05
N LEU A 122 24.53 26.75 -11.29
CA LEU A 122 24.73 27.34 -12.63
C LEU A 122 25.52 26.45 -13.61
N THR A 123 26.18 25.39 -13.13
CA THR A 123 27.04 24.52 -13.95
C THR A 123 26.44 23.15 -14.23
N GLN A 124 25.31 22.80 -13.62
CA GLN A 124 24.71 21.47 -13.71
C GLN A 124 23.40 21.52 -14.51
N THR A 125 23.11 20.46 -15.26
CA THR A 125 21.89 20.38 -16.09
C THR A 125 20.87 19.43 -15.42
N PRO A 126 19.67 19.91 -15.03
CA PRO A 126 18.59 19.03 -14.57
C PRO A 126 18.00 18.18 -15.69
N PRO A 127 17.45 16.98 -15.39
CA PRO A 127 17.37 16.38 -14.05
C PRO A 127 18.68 15.67 -13.63
N LEU A 128 19.11 15.88 -12.38
CA LEU A 128 20.31 15.25 -11.82
C LEU A 128 20.11 14.88 -10.35
N CYS A 129 20.45 13.65 -9.98
CA CYS A 129 20.58 13.26 -8.58
C CYS A 129 21.88 13.82 -8.02
N LEU A 130 21.79 14.72 -7.03
CA LEU A 130 22.96 15.33 -6.38
C LEU A 130 23.46 14.46 -5.23
N GLU A 131 22.52 14.05 -4.38
CA GLU A 131 22.77 13.18 -3.23
C GLU A 131 21.68 12.10 -3.24
N PRO A 132 22.03 10.81 -3.36
CA PRO A 132 21.03 9.75 -3.29
C PRO A 132 20.37 9.73 -1.90
N ALA A 133 19.20 9.11 -1.81
CA ALA A 133 18.58 8.86 -0.51
C ALA A 133 19.57 8.14 0.42
N PRO A 134 19.58 8.48 1.72
CA PRO A 134 20.42 7.79 2.68
C PRO A 134 20.12 6.29 2.68
N ASP A 135 21.16 5.50 2.94
CA ASP A 135 21.00 4.06 3.11
C ASP A 135 19.99 3.79 4.23
N PRO A 136 19.05 2.84 4.07
CA PRO A 136 18.03 2.54 5.08
C PRO A 136 18.61 2.22 6.47
N LEU A 137 19.80 1.62 6.53
CA LEU A 137 20.51 1.41 7.81
C LEU A 137 20.90 2.75 8.43
N PHE A 138 21.40 3.68 7.63
CA PHE A 138 21.78 5.01 8.13
C PHE A 138 20.55 5.75 8.67
N GLU A 139 19.43 5.72 7.96
CA GLU A 139 18.18 6.31 8.44
C GLU A 139 17.73 5.70 9.77
N LEU A 140 17.75 4.36 9.86
CA LEU A 140 17.32 3.68 11.09
C LEU A 140 18.29 3.90 12.24
N ARG A 141 19.59 3.92 11.97
CA ARG A 141 20.59 4.21 12.99
C ARG A 141 20.47 5.63 13.51
N ALA A 142 20.14 6.60 12.66
CA ALA A 142 19.88 7.97 13.07
C ALA A 142 18.60 8.10 13.91
N ALA A 143 17.56 7.34 13.57
CA ALA A 143 16.31 7.30 14.36
C ALA A 143 16.47 6.56 15.70
N TYR A 144 17.35 5.56 15.75
CA TYR A 144 17.58 4.70 16.93
C TYR A 144 19.09 4.55 17.22
N PRO A 145 19.74 5.62 17.72
CA PRO A 145 21.19 5.66 17.93
C PRO A 145 21.68 4.72 19.04
N ASP A 146 20.79 4.30 19.94
CA ASP A 146 21.12 3.41 21.06
C ASP A 146 20.81 1.93 20.74
N ALA A 147 20.16 1.63 19.61
CA ALA A 147 19.84 0.27 19.24
C ALA A 147 21.11 -0.56 18.97
N THR A 148 21.13 -1.81 19.41
CA THR A 148 22.11 -2.79 18.97
C THR A 148 21.89 -3.13 17.50
N VAL A 149 22.95 -3.44 16.75
CA VAL A 149 22.85 -3.78 15.32
C VAL A 149 23.45 -5.16 15.09
N GLU A 150 22.65 -6.07 14.56
CA GLU A 150 23.08 -7.40 14.12
C GLU A 150 22.98 -7.52 12.61
N ILE A 151 24.04 -8.01 11.96
CA ILE A 151 24.14 -8.08 10.50
C ILE A 151 24.45 -9.51 10.08
N GLU A 152 23.69 -10.01 9.11
CA GLU A 152 23.91 -11.27 8.43
C GLU A 152 24.09 -11.04 6.93
N GLU A 153 25.17 -11.60 6.38
CA GLU A 153 25.36 -11.74 4.93
C GLU A 153 24.92 -13.15 4.52
N VAL A 154 23.74 -13.24 3.89
CA VAL A 154 23.11 -14.53 3.54
C VAL A 154 24.01 -15.31 2.58
N GLY A 155 24.28 -16.57 2.91
CA GLY A 155 25.16 -17.46 2.15
C GLY A 155 26.65 -17.32 2.49
N LYS A 156 27.04 -16.39 3.37
CA LYS A 156 28.41 -16.26 3.89
C LYS A 156 28.44 -16.62 5.38
N GLY A 157 28.30 -17.92 5.70
CA GLY A 157 28.37 -18.42 7.08
C GLY A 157 27.73 -19.80 7.28
N ARG A 158 27.87 -20.36 8.49
CA ARG A 158 27.25 -21.64 8.91
C ARG A 158 26.22 -21.50 10.04
N ALA A 159 25.90 -20.30 10.48
CA ALA A 159 24.98 -20.10 11.59
C ALA A 159 23.53 -20.41 11.13
N LEU A 160 23.04 -21.58 11.53
CA LEU A 160 21.63 -21.93 11.43
C LEU A 160 21.03 -21.99 12.85
N PRO A 161 19.82 -21.48 13.06
CA PRO A 161 18.96 -20.80 12.06
C PRO A 161 19.48 -19.39 11.70
N SER A 162 19.04 -18.86 10.54
CA SER A 162 19.43 -17.52 10.06
C SER A 162 19.01 -16.41 11.04
N LEU A 163 19.58 -15.22 10.91
CA LEU A 163 19.27 -14.08 11.80
C LEU A 163 17.75 -13.85 11.89
N PHE A 164 17.08 -13.80 10.74
CA PHE A 164 15.63 -13.56 10.69
C PHE A 164 14.81 -14.73 11.23
N ALA A 165 15.28 -15.96 11.05
CA ALA A 165 14.62 -17.15 11.59
C ALA A 165 14.71 -17.22 13.12
N ARG A 166 15.81 -16.76 13.74
CA ARG A 166 15.96 -16.66 15.21
C ARG A 166 14.94 -15.73 15.87
N HIS A 167 14.46 -14.73 15.13
CA HIS A 167 13.58 -13.67 15.63
C HIS A 167 12.19 -13.67 14.96
N GLU A 168 11.83 -14.76 14.28
CA GLU A 168 10.51 -14.94 13.64
C GLU A 168 10.10 -13.79 12.69
N VAL A 169 11.07 -13.16 12.03
CA VAL A 169 10.83 -11.99 11.17
C VAL A 169 9.94 -12.35 9.97
N GLU A 170 10.13 -13.54 9.40
CA GLU A 170 9.32 -14.02 8.27
C GLU A 170 7.84 -14.18 8.68
N ALA A 171 7.57 -14.71 9.88
CA ALA A 171 6.21 -14.87 10.38
C ALA A 171 5.54 -13.50 10.66
N ALA A 172 6.29 -12.55 11.22
CA ALA A 172 5.80 -11.18 11.42
C ALA A 172 5.50 -10.48 10.08
N MET A 173 6.31 -10.73 9.06
CA MET A 173 6.11 -10.19 7.71
C MET A 173 4.88 -10.82 7.03
N GLU A 174 4.73 -12.14 7.11
CA GLU A 174 3.56 -12.86 6.58
C GLU A 174 2.26 -12.34 7.21
N GLN A 175 2.23 -12.18 8.54
CA GLN A 175 1.11 -11.59 9.25
C GLN A 175 0.85 -10.13 8.83
N ALA A 176 1.89 -9.34 8.58
CA ALA A 176 1.74 -7.95 8.11
C ALA A 176 1.20 -7.88 6.67
N LEU A 177 1.39 -8.91 5.85
CA LEU A 177 0.82 -8.99 4.49
C LEU A 177 -0.63 -9.49 4.49
N ALA A 178 -1.02 -10.28 5.48
CA ALA A 178 -2.39 -10.76 5.65
C ALA A 178 -3.35 -9.62 6.07
N PRO A 179 -4.63 -9.64 5.64
CA PRO A 179 -5.60 -8.65 6.09
C PRO A 179 -5.97 -8.85 7.57
N ASP A 180 -6.01 -10.08 8.05
CA ASP A 180 -6.38 -10.45 9.41
C ASP A 180 -5.18 -10.48 10.36
N VAL A 181 -5.36 -9.96 11.58
CA VAL A 181 -4.36 -10.00 12.65
C VAL A 181 -5.03 -10.43 13.93
N ALA A 182 -4.59 -11.56 14.50
CA ALA A 182 -5.12 -12.05 15.77
C ALA A 182 -4.80 -11.09 16.92
N LEU A 183 -5.77 -10.85 17.80
CA LEU A 183 -5.61 -10.10 19.04
C LEU A 183 -5.66 -11.04 20.26
N PRO A 184 -5.06 -10.64 21.39
CA PRO A 184 -5.24 -11.34 22.65
C PRO A 184 -6.73 -11.47 23.01
N GLY A 185 -7.09 -12.59 23.67
CA GLY A 185 -8.47 -12.81 24.11
C GLY A 185 -9.45 -13.25 23.01
N GLY A 186 -8.95 -13.61 21.82
CA GLY A 186 -9.75 -14.16 20.72
C GLY A 186 -10.37 -13.10 19.80
N GLY A 187 -9.95 -11.84 19.92
CA GLY A 187 -10.30 -10.79 18.98
C GLY A 187 -9.45 -10.83 17.70
N ARG A 188 -9.71 -9.92 16.77
CA ARG A 188 -8.91 -9.72 15.56
C ARG A 188 -8.99 -8.28 15.05
N LEU A 189 -7.98 -7.88 14.29
CA LEU A 189 -8.02 -6.72 13.40
C LEU A 189 -8.25 -7.19 11.96
N ILE A 190 -8.98 -6.41 11.17
CA ILE A 190 -9.01 -6.54 9.72
C ILE A 190 -8.49 -5.23 9.13
N ILE A 191 -7.39 -5.31 8.38
CA ILE A 191 -6.68 -4.16 7.82
C ILE A 191 -6.78 -4.20 6.30
N GLU A 192 -7.50 -3.24 5.72
CA GLU A 192 -7.69 -3.14 4.28
C GLU A 192 -7.24 -1.78 3.73
N THR A 193 -6.37 -1.81 2.74
CA THR A 193 -5.89 -0.60 2.05
C THR A 193 -6.57 -0.45 0.71
N THR A 194 -7.15 0.72 0.48
CA THR A 194 -7.73 1.14 -0.80
C THR A 194 -6.81 2.16 -1.49
N ALA A 195 -7.19 2.63 -2.68
CA ALA A 195 -6.47 3.70 -3.38
C ALA A 195 -6.44 5.04 -2.61
N ALA A 196 -7.43 5.30 -1.74
CA ALA A 196 -7.60 6.58 -1.08
C ALA A 196 -7.22 6.58 0.41
N LEU A 197 -7.50 5.48 1.12
CA LEU A 197 -7.35 5.35 2.56
C LEU A 197 -7.14 3.91 2.99
N THR A 198 -6.71 3.72 4.24
CA THR A 198 -6.68 2.41 4.92
C THR A 198 -7.77 2.36 5.99
N ALA A 199 -8.52 1.28 6.03
CA ALA A 199 -9.50 0.97 7.07
C ALA A 199 -8.95 -0.13 7.99
N ILE A 200 -9.15 0.04 9.29
CA ILE A 200 -8.80 -0.94 10.33
C ILE A 200 -10.09 -1.22 11.13
N ASP A 201 -10.67 -2.39 10.94
CA ASP A 201 -11.79 -2.88 11.75
C ASP A 201 -11.25 -3.63 12.98
N VAL A 202 -11.80 -3.32 14.15
CA VAL A 202 -11.37 -3.87 15.44
C VAL A 202 -12.50 -4.68 16.08
N ASP A 203 -12.32 -6.00 16.10
CA ASP A 203 -13.22 -6.95 16.75
C ASP A 203 -12.55 -7.49 18.02
N GLY A 204 -13.11 -7.18 19.20
CA GLY A 204 -12.62 -7.67 20.48
C GLY A 204 -12.98 -9.13 20.79
N GLY A 205 -13.74 -9.80 19.92
CA GLY A 205 -14.17 -11.18 20.11
C GLY A 205 -15.07 -11.37 21.34
N PRO A 206 -14.99 -12.53 22.03
CA PRO A 206 -15.84 -12.84 23.19
C PRO A 206 -15.72 -11.87 24.37
N ARG A 207 -14.62 -11.10 24.44
CA ARG A 207 -14.32 -10.12 25.50
C ARG A 207 -14.48 -8.68 25.01
N ALA A 208 -15.30 -8.46 23.97
CA ALA A 208 -15.52 -7.14 23.39
C ALA A 208 -15.93 -6.08 24.43
N GLY A 209 -15.38 -4.88 24.27
CA GLY A 209 -15.56 -3.77 25.22
C GLY A 209 -14.39 -2.81 25.20
N LEU A 210 -14.42 -1.80 26.07
CA LEU A 210 -13.39 -0.76 26.14
C LEU A 210 -12.01 -1.35 26.51
N GLU A 211 -11.96 -2.28 27.46
CA GLU A 211 -10.70 -2.88 27.91
C GLU A 211 -10.00 -3.66 26.79
N ALA A 212 -10.73 -4.54 26.09
CA ALA A 212 -10.19 -5.25 24.93
C ALA A 212 -9.77 -4.29 23.80
N SER A 213 -10.52 -3.21 23.60
CA SER A 213 -10.19 -2.18 22.60
C SER A 213 -8.91 -1.42 22.95
N LEU A 214 -8.71 -1.09 24.23
CA LEU A 214 -7.47 -0.48 24.74
C LEU A 214 -6.28 -1.45 24.58
N ALA A 215 -6.49 -2.74 24.84
CA ALA A 215 -5.46 -3.78 24.68
C ALA A 215 -5.06 -4.00 23.20
N ALA A 216 -5.93 -3.63 22.24
CA ALA A 216 -5.63 -3.72 20.82
C ALA A 216 -4.77 -2.56 20.28
N LEU A 217 -4.71 -1.42 20.97
CA LEU A 217 -4.03 -0.22 20.48
C LEU A 217 -2.52 -0.41 20.20
N PRO A 218 -1.74 -1.12 21.05
CA PRO A 218 -0.33 -1.39 20.74
C PRO A 218 -0.17 -2.19 19.44
N GLU A 219 -1.08 -3.14 19.19
CA GLU A 219 -1.05 -3.97 17.98
C GLU A 219 -1.45 -3.17 16.73
N ILE A 220 -2.46 -2.29 16.82
CA ILE A 220 -2.81 -1.36 15.75
C ILE A 220 -1.62 -0.47 15.39
N ALA A 221 -0.98 0.12 16.39
CA ALA A 221 0.20 0.96 16.19
C ALA A 221 1.37 0.15 15.58
N ARG A 222 1.57 -1.10 16.01
CA ARG A 222 2.58 -2.02 15.46
C ARG A 222 2.31 -2.33 14.00
N GLN A 223 1.09 -2.70 13.64
CA GLN A 223 0.71 -3.02 12.26
C GLN A 223 0.82 -1.81 11.32
N ILE A 224 0.49 -0.60 11.79
CA ILE A 224 0.70 0.64 11.01
C ILE A 224 2.17 0.79 10.60
N ARG A 225 3.11 0.53 11.53
CA ARG A 225 4.56 0.61 11.25
C ARG A 225 5.08 -0.55 10.42
N LEU A 226 4.70 -1.79 10.74
CA LEU A 226 5.16 -2.98 10.01
C LEU A 226 4.80 -2.96 8.53
N ARG A 227 3.58 -2.50 8.24
CA ARG A 227 3.04 -2.42 6.89
C ARG A 227 3.46 -1.15 6.16
N GLU A 228 4.10 -0.22 6.88
CA GLU A 228 4.43 1.13 6.42
C GLU A 228 3.19 1.86 5.86
N LEU A 229 2.08 1.81 6.61
CA LEU A 229 0.85 2.49 6.23
C LEU A 229 1.03 4.00 6.31
N GLY A 230 0.49 4.73 5.36
CA GLY A 230 0.49 6.19 5.40
C GLY A 230 -0.75 6.77 4.74
N GLY A 231 -0.89 8.09 4.82
CA GLY A 231 -2.09 8.80 4.40
C GLY A 231 -3.18 8.76 5.47
N ARG A 232 -4.44 8.75 5.01
CA ARG A 232 -5.60 8.69 5.90
C ARG A 232 -5.83 7.25 6.34
N ILE A 233 -5.93 7.05 7.64
CA ILE A 233 -6.23 5.76 8.26
C ILE A 233 -7.46 5.94 9.14
N LEU A 234 -8.47 5.10 8.93
CA LEU A 234 -9.70 5.06 9.71
C LEU A 234 -9.69 3.80 10.57
N VAL A 235 -9.96 3.95 11.87
CA VAL A 235 -10.06 2.85 12.81
C VAL A 235 -11.49 2.76 13.32
N ASP A 236 -12.15 1.64 13.05
CA ASP A 236 -13.49 1.34 13.56
C ASP A 236 -13.42 0.40 14.76
N PHE A 237 -14.06 0.80 15.85
CA PHE A 237 -14.21 -0.03 17.04
C PHE A 237 -15.68 -0.42 17.18
N ALA A 238 -15.96 -1.72 17.20
CA ALA A 238 -17.33 -2.22 17.31
C ALA A 238 -17.93 -1.94 18.70
N GLY A 239 -19.21 -1.55 18.73
CA GLY A 239 -20.03 -1.56 19.96
C GLY A 239 -19.72 -0.50 21.02
N LEU A 240 -18.91 0.53 20.72
CA LEU A 240 -18.51 1.55 21.70
C LEU A 240 -19.26 2.88 21.57
N GLY A 241 -19.55 3.49 22.72
CA GLY A 241 -20.18 4.81 22.82
C GLY A 241 -19.21 5.98 22.59
N LYS A 242 -19.77 7.18 22.36
CA LYS A 242 -18.99 8.40 22.03
C LYS A 242 -17.88 8.75 23.03
N LYS A 243 -18.16 8.66 24.33
CA LYS A 243 -17.15 8.96 25.38
C LYS A 243 -16.00 7.96 25.35
N GLN A 244 -16.30 6.67 25.18
CA GLN A 244 -15.29 5.61 25.09
C GLN A 244 -14.41 5.77 23.84
N ARG A 245 -15.00 6.15 22.70
CA ARG A 245 -14.25 6.46 21.47
C ARG A 245 -13.30 7.65 21.65
N ALA A 246 -13.69 8.68 22.41
CA ALA A 246 -12.79 9.79 22.74
C ALA A 246 -11.59 9.34 23.58
N THR A 247 -11.82 8.49 24.58
CA THR A 247 -10.74 7.85 25.37
C THR A 247 -9.82 7.02 24.48
N LEU A 248 -10.37 6.20 23.58
CA LEU A 248 -9.57 5.42 22.64
C LEU A 248 -8.76 6.28 21.67
N ALA A 249 -9.31 7.40 21.19
CA ALA A 249 -8.61 8.29 20.29
C ALA A 249 -7.38 8.91 20.97
N GLN A 250 -7.52 9.32 22.23
CA GLN A 250 -6.39 9.81 23.03
C GLN A 250 -5.35 8.71 23.24
N ALA A 251 -5.77 7.54 23.72
CA ALA A 251 -4.86 6.42 24.00
C ALA A 251 -4.16 5.89 22.73
N LEU A 252 -4.84 5.92 21.57
CA LEU A 252 -4.26 5.56 20.28
C LEU A 252 -3.19 6.59 19.87
N GLY A 253 -3.45 7.88 20.10
CA GLY A 253 -2.44 8.93 19.91
C GLY A 253 -1.18 8.70 20.74
N GLU A 254 -1.35 8.30 22.00
CA GLU A 254 -0.24 7.95 22.90
C GLU A 254 0.53 6.71 22.40
N ALA A 255 -0.19 5.67 21.94
CA ALA A 255 0.42 4.47 21.37
C ALA A 255 1.20 4.74 20.06
N LEU A 256 0.77 5.74 19.28
CA LEU A 256 1.42 6.17 18.04
C LEU A 256 2.53 7.19 18.24
N ALA A 257 2.68 7.78 19.44
CA ALA A 257 3.70 8.79 19.72
C ALA A 257 5.14 8.29 19.55
N GLY A 258 5.35 6.97 19.54
CA GLY A 258 6.65 6.33 19.27
C GLY A 258 6.93 6.04 17.79
N ASP A 259 6.04 6.40 16.87
CA ASP A 259 6.26 6.21 15.43
C ASP A 259 7.33 7.19 14.93
N PRO A 260 8.39 6.74 14.23
CA PRO A 260 9.39 7.63 13.64
C PRO A 260 8.82 8.50 12.52
N THR A 261 7.65 8.16 11.98
CA THR A 261 6.95 8.94 10.95
C THR A 261 5.88 9.82 11.61
N PRO A 262 5.85 11.13 11.29
CA PRO A 262 4.86 12.05 11.85
C PRO A 262 3.43 11.52 11.69
N THR A 263 2.79 11.31 12.83
CA THR A 263 1.45 10.73 12.92
C THR A 263 0.62 11.56 13.89
N ARG A 264 -0.61 11.88 13.50
CA ARG A 264 -1.54 12.62 14.35
C ARG A 264 -2.95 12.06 14.27
N ILE A 265 -3.65 12.09 15.39
CA ILE A 265 -5.11 11.91 15.41
C ILE A 265 -5.74 13.17 14.79
N ALA A 266 -6.54 12.99 13.75
CA ALA A 266 -7.28 14.08 13.11
C ALA A 266 -8.59 14.38 13.84
N GLY A 267 -9.23 13.35 14.40
CA GLY A 267 -10.46 13.49 15.17
C GLY A 267 -11.30 12.21 15.15
N ILE A 268 -12.57 12.36 15.50
CA ILE A 268 -13.57 11.30 15.40
C ILE A 268 -14.63 11.76 14.41
N THR A 269 -14.93 10.92 13.42
CA THR A 269 -15.94 11.21 12.39
C THR A 269 -17.35 11.24 12.99
N ALA A 270 -18.33 11.74 12.24
CA ALA A 270 -19.73 11.76 12.65
C ALA A 270 -20.29 10.34 12.92
N LEU A 271 -19.76 9.32 12.24
CA LEU A 271 -20.14 7.91 12.41
C LEU A 271 -19.34 7.20 13.51
N GLY A 272 -18.43 7.90 14.19
CA GLY A 272 -17.66 7.35 15.31
C GLY A 272 -16.32 6.71 14.94
N LEU A 273 -15.92 6.70 13.67
CA LEU A 273 -14.58 6.22 13.27
C LEU A 273 -13.51 7.16 13.82
N ILE A 274 -12.42 6.61 14.35
CA ILE A 274 -11.25 7.40 14.73
C ILE A 274 -10.43 7.63 13.48
N GLU A 275 -10.21 8.89 13.14
CA GLU A 275 -9.42 9.27 11.98
C GLU A 275 -8.03 9.72 12.41
N LEU A 276 -7.02 9.18 11.74
CA LEU A 276 -5.63 9.61 11.90
C LEU A 276 -4.97 9.82 10.54
N VAL A 277 -3.94 10.66 10.53
CA VAL A 277 -3.10 10.92 9.37
C VAL A 277 -1.67 10.62 9.75
N ARG A 278 -1.07 9.67 9.03
CA ARG A 278 0.36 9.37 9.07
C ARG A 278 1.00 9.84 7.76
N GLU A 279 2.12 10.54 7.83
CA GLU A 279 2.80 10.96 6.61
C GLU A 279 3.19 9.75 5.75
N ARG A 280 3.09 9.87 4.42
CA ARG A 280 3.63 8.88 3.50
C ARG A 280 5.09 9.24 3.25
N ARG A 281 6.02 8.54 3.89
CA ARG A 281 7.45 8.71 3.64
C ARG A 281 8.00 7.63 2.73
N HIS A 282 7.65 6.36 2.99
CA HIS A 282 8.17 5.22 2.25
C HIS A 282 7.09 4.41 1.53
N THR A 283 7.51 3.56 0.61
CA THR A 283 6.63 2.58 -0.06
C THR A 283 6.06 1.56 0.94
N PRO A 284 4.74 1.32 0.96
CA PRO A 284 4.12 0.29 1.80
C PRO A 284 4.69 -1.10 1.55
N LEU A 285 4.72 -1.95 2.58
CA LEU A 285 5.27 -3.31 2.50
C LEU A 285 4.59 -4.14 1.40
N ALA A 286 3.26 -4.07 1.34
CA ALA A 286 2.46 -4.81 0.36
C ALA A 286 2.80 -4.40 -1.08
N ASP A 287 2.97 -3.10 -1.35
CA ASP A 287 3.28 -2.59 -2.70
C ASP A 287 4.69 -2.99 -3.17
N LEU A 288 5.59 -3.25 -2.22
CA LEU A 288 6.94 -3.69 -2.52
C LEU A 288 7.02 -5.20 -2.76
N LEU A 289 6.27 -6.00 -2.00
CA LEU A 289 6.37 -7.46 -1.98
C LEU A 289 5.32 -8.17 -2.84
N LEU A 290 4.13 -7.58 -2.99
CA LEU A 290 3.04 -8.15 -3.78
C LEU A 290 3.01 -7.52 -5.18
N GLY A 291 2.64 -8.33 -6.16
CA GLY A 291 2.34 -7.83 -7.51
C GLY A 291 0.97 -7.14 -7.58
N GLU A 292 0.62 -6.63 -8.77
CA GLU A 292 -0.73 -6.13 -9.02
C GLU A 292 -1.75 -7.23 -8.71
N ARG A 293 -2.71 -6.93 -7.83
CA ARG A 293 -3.79 -7.86 -7.53
C ARG A 293 -4.67 -7.96 -8.77
N PRO A 294 -4.98 -9.18 -9.27
CA PRO A 294 -5.95 -9.32 -10.33
C PRO A 294 -7.29 -8.71 -9.88
N LEU A 295 -8.00 -8.10 -10.83
CA LEU A 295 -9.37 -7.63 -10.61
C LEU A 295 -10.22 -8.76 -10.01
N PRO A 296 -11.24 -8.44 -9.17
CA PRO A 296 -12.13 -9.47 -8.66
C PRO A 296 -12.72 -10.28 -9.82
N ALA A 297 -12.42 -11.58 -9.84
CA ALA A 297 -12.91 -12.48 -10.86
C ALA A 297 -14.43 -12.64 -10.72
N LEU A 298 -15.14 -12.62 -11.85
CA LEU A 298 -16.56 -12.95 -11.88
C LEU A 298 -16.78 -14.37 -11.37
N SER A 299 -17.89 -14.61 -10.66
CA SER A 299 -18.20 -15.96 -10.20
C SER A 299 -18.39 -16.91 -11.40
N PRO A 300 -18.08 -18.21 -11.25
CA PRO A 300 -18.30 -19.19 -12.31
C PRO A 300 -19.75 -19.19 -12.85
N GLU A 301 -20.72 -18.95 -11.98
CA GLU A 301 -22.13 -18.81 -12.33
C GLU A 301 -22.37 -17.58 -13.23
N THR A 302 -21.76 -16.44 -12.88
CA THR A 302 -21.90 -15.20 -13.65
C THR A 302 -21.31 -15.37 -15.04
N VAL A 303 -20.10 -15.94 -15.12
CA VAL A 303 -19.40 -16.25 -16.38
C VAL A 303 -20.23 -17.19 -17.25
N ALA A 304 -20.75 -18.27 -16.68
CA ALA A 304 -21.61 -19.23 -17.37
C ALA A 304 -22.87 -18.57 -17.95
N LEU A 305 -23.59 -17.78 -17.14
CA LEU A 305 -24.80 -17.08 -17.57
C LEU A 305 -24.52 -15.99 -18.63
N MET A 306 -23.37 -15.31 -18.56
CA MET A 306 -22.92 -14.39 -19.61
C MET A 306 -22.68 -15.14 -20.93
N GLY A 307 -22.01 -16.29 -20.88
CA GLY A 307 -21.79 -17.15 -22.04
C GLY A 307 -23.08 -17.60 -22.71
N LEU A 308 -24.09 -18.03 -21.94
CA LEU A 308 -25.40 -18.41 -22.47
C LEU A 308 -26.10 -17.22 -23.18
N ARG A 309 -26.08 -16.03 -22.56
CA ARG A 309 -26.64 -14.82 -23.18
C ARG A 309 -25.92 -14.46 -24.47
N ALA A 310 -24.59 -14.57 -24.49
CA ALA A 310 -23.80 -14.28 -25.68
C ALA A 310 -24.05 -15.30 -26.81
N ALA A 311 -24.24 -16.58 -26.49
CA ALA A 311 -24.64 -17.59 -27.47
C ALA A 311 -26.00 -17.28 -28.10
N LEU A 312 -27.00 -16.91 -27.30
CA LEU A 312 -28.31 -16.48 -27.80
C LEU A 312 -28.21 -15.23 -28.68
N ALA A 313 -27.43 -14.23 -28.25
CA ALA A 313 -27.22 -13.01 -29.01
C ALA A 313 -26.53 -13.28 -30.36
N LEU A 314 -25.54 -14.18 -30.39
CA LEU A 314 -24.86 -14.58 -31.62
C LEU A 314 -25.84 -15.23 -32.60
N ALA A 315 -26.61 -16.23 -32.14
CA ALA A 315 -27.60 -16.92 -32.96
C ALA A 315 -28.70 -15.97 -33.47
N GLN A 316 -29.10 -14.97 -32.67
CA GLN A 316 -30.05 -13.94 -33.10
C GLN A 316 -29.45 -13.03 -34.19
N SER A 317 -28.17 -12.66 -34.06
CA SER A 317 -27.49 -11.79 -35.03
C SER A 317 -27.12 -12.52 -36.33
N GLN A 318 -26.97 -13.84 -36.30
CA GLN A 318 -26.55 -14.68 -37.42
C GLN A 318 -27.51 -15.87 -37.58
N PRO A 319 -28.61 -15.72 -38.34
CA PRO A 319 -29.57 -16.79 -38.56
C PRO A 319 -28.91 -18.04 -39.14
N GLY A 320 -29.10 -19.20 -38.48
CA GLY A 320 -28.51 -20.48 -38.86
C GLY A 320 -27.15 -20.79 -38.23
N CYS A 321 -26.55 -19.85 -37.50
CA CYS A 321 -25.37 -20.08 -36.66
C CYS A 321 -25.69 -21.08 -35.54
N ARG A 322 -24.73 -21.96 -35.22
CA ARG A 322 -24.83 -22.94 -34.13
C ARG A 322 -23.76 -22.66 -33.09
N PRO A 323 -24.00 -21.71 -32.18
CA PRO A 323 -22.97 -21.23 -31.26
C PRO A 323 -22.37 -22.38 -30.45
N ARG A 324 -21.07 -22.29 -30.20
CA ARG A 324 -20.31 -23.14 -29.29
C ARG A 324 -19.75 -22.25 -28.19
N LEU A 325 -19.95 -22.63 -26.94
CA LEU A 325 -19.59 -21.83 -25.79
C LEU A 325 -18.35 -22.41 -25.11
N ALA A 326 -17.23 -21.71 -25.19
CA ALA A 326 -16.01 -22.05 -24.49
C ALA A 326 -15.95 -21.41 -23.10
N LEU A 327 -15.62 -22.22 -22.10
CA LEU A 327 -15.64 -21.84 -20.67
C LEU A 327 -14.50 -22.51 -19.91
N GLY A 328 -14.05 -21.86 -18.84
CA GLY A 328 -13.21 -22.49 -17.84
C GLY A 328 -13.95 -23.61 -17.08
N PRO A 329 -13.22 -24.52 -16.39
CA PRO A 329 -13.78 -25.73 -15.79
C PRO A 329 -14.91 -25.46 -14.80
N ALA A 330 -14.72 -24.48 -13.90
CA ALA A 330 -15.70 -24.16 -12.87
C ALA A 330 -17.03 -23.65 -13.45
N ALA A 331 -16.99 -22.82 -14.50
CA ALA A 331 -18.20 -22.27 -15.12
C ALA A 331 -18.95 -23.34 -15.92
N ALA A 332 -18.22 -24.22 -16.63
CA ALA A 332 -18.80 -25.36 -17.31
C ALA A 332 -19.52 -26.31 -16.33
N ASP A 333 -18.91 -26.58 -15.17
CA ASP A 333 -19.51 -27.42 -14.13
C ASP A 333 -20.80 -26.82 -13.57
N ARG A 334 -20.92 -25.48 -13.49
CA ARG A 334 -22.19 -24.84 -13.11
C ARG A 334 -23.28 -25.10 -14.14
N LEU A 335 -23.00 -25.01 -15.44
CA LEU A 335 -23.97 -25.30 -16.50
C LEU A 335 -24.45 -26.76 -16.50
N GLN A 336 -23.61 -27.69 -16.04
CA GLN A 336 -23.97 -29.10 -15.92
C GLN A 336 -24.61 -29.46 -14.57
N GLY A 337 -24.50 -28.59 -13.58
CA GLY A 337 -25.07 -28.76 -12.24
C GLY A 337 -26.17 -27.74 -11.95
N SER A 338 -25.86 -26.77 -11.09
CA SER A 338 -26.83 -25.82 -10.53
C SER A 338 -27.52 -24.93 -11.59
N LEU A 339 -26.90 -24.70 -12.75
CA LEU A 339 -27.43 -23.91 -13.86
C LEU A 339 -27.93 -24.77 -15.03
N ALA A 340 -28.09 -26.09 -14.85
CA ALA A 340 -28.67 -26.96 -15.88
C ALA A 340 -30.04 -26.49 -16.40
N PRO A 341 -30.97 -25.95 -15.57
CA PRO A 341 -32.22 -25.37 -16.07
C PRO A 341 -32.01 -24.19 -17.03
N ALA A 342 -31.04 -23.31 -16.74
CA ALA A 342 -30.73 -22.16 -17.58
C ALA A 342 -30.08 -22.58 -18.91
N LEU A 343 -29.22 -23.61 -18.89
CA LEU A 343 -28.70 -24.23 -20.09
C LEU A 343 -29.83 -24.83 -20.93
N ALA A 344 -30.73 -25.60 -20.32
CA ALA A 344 -31.86 -26.22 -21.02
C ALA A 344 -32.79 -25.18 -21.66
N GLU A 345 -33.08 -24.08 -20.96
CA GLU A 345 -33.86 -22.97 -21.51
C GLU A 345 -33.14 -22.30 -22.69
N THR A 346 -31.83 -22.12 -22.59
CA THR A 346 -31.00 -21.57 -23.67
C THR A 346 -31.03 -22.46 -24.91
N GLU A 347 -30.86 -23.77 -24.74
CA GLU A 347 -30.94 -24.74 -25.83
C GLU A 347 -32.33 -24.78 -26.47
N ALA A 348 -33.39 -24.66 -25.67
CA ALA A 348 -34.77 -24.57 -26.17
C ALA A 348 -34.97 -23.32 -27.05
N ARG A 349 -34.43 -22.16 -26.63
CA ARG A 349 -34.48 -20.91 -27.40
C ARG A 349 -33.63 -20.95 -28.67
N LEU A 350 -32.48 -21.65 -28.64
CA LEU A 350 -31.63 -21.87 -29.82
C LEU A 350 -32.25 -22.90 -30.80
N GLY A 351 -33.12 -23.77 -30.32
CA GLY A 351 -33.67 -24.90 -31.09
C GLY A 351 -32.69 -26.05 -31.28
N HIS A 352 -31.55 -26.05 -30.58
CA HIS A 352 -30.56 -27.13 -30.61
C HIS A 352 -29.71 -27.15 -29.33
N LYS A 353 -28.99 -28.26 -29.12
CA LYS A 353 -28.03 -28.38 -28.01
C LYS A 353 -26.86 -27.41 -28.17
N LEU A 354 -26.42 -26.81 -27.08
CA LEU A 354 -25.29 -25.89 -27.05
C LEU A 354 -24.01 -26.69 -26.80
N ILE A 355 -23.03 -26.59 -27.70
CA ILE A 355 -21.77 -27.30 -27.52
C ILE A 355 -20.92 -26.53 -26.51
N LEU A 356 -20.67 -27.12 -25.35
CA LEU A 356 -19.78 -26.57 -24.33
C LEU A 356 -18.34 -27.04 -24.58
N LEU A 357 -17.41 -26.09 -24.72
CA LEU A 357 -15.98 -26.36 -24.88
C LEU A 357 -15.27 -26.05 -23.57
N ARG A 358 -14.92 -27.11 -22.82
CA ARG A 358 -14.18 -26.96 -21.56
C ARG A 358 -12.72 -26.68 -21.86
N GLN A 359 -12.25 -25.49 -21.53
CA GLN A 359 -10.85 -25.09 -21.67
C GLN A 359 -10.13 -25.23 -20.33
N ALA A 360 -8.84 -25.58 -20.36
CA ALA A 360 -8.01 -25.69 -19.16
C ALA A 360 -7.71 -24.30 -18.57
N GLU A 361 -7.50 -23.32 -19.44
CA GLU A 361 -7.37 -21.90 -19.09
C GLU A 361 -8.70 -21.21 -19.38
N THR A 362 -9.13 -20.32 -18.48
CA THR A 362 -10.36 -19.54 -18.66
C THR A 362 -10.07 -18.43 -19.69
N PRO A 363 -10.80 -18.34 -20.81
CA PRO A 363 -10.59 -17.30 -21.81
C PRO A 363 -10.91 -15.92 -21.21
N GLU A 364 -10.30 -14.83 -21.68
CA GLU A 364 -10.70 -13.47 -21.30
C GLU A 364 -11.88 -12.99 -22.18
N PRO A 365 -12.98 -12.45 -21.61
CA PRO A 365 -13.20 -11.99 -20.23
C PRO A 365 -13.85 -13.02 -19.28
N GLY A 366 -13.83 -14.31 -19.64
CA GLY A 366 -14.33 -15.43 -18.83
C GLY A 366 -14.91 -16.57 -19.69
N TYR A 367 -15.32 -16.24 -20.92
CA TYR A 367 -15.95 -17.13 -21.88
C TYR A 367 -15.65 -16.67 -23.31
N GLU A 368 -15.81 -17.57 -24.29
CA GLU A 368 -15.76 -17.25 -25.72
C GLU A 368 -16.93 -17.95 -26.43
N VAL A 369 -17.57 -17.26 -27.38
CA VAL A 369 -18.64 -17.86 -28.20
C VAL A 369 -18.15 -17.94 -29.64
N LEU A 370 -18.07 -19.17 -30.14
CA LEU A 370 -17.68 -19.49 -31.51
C LEU A 370 -18.94 -19.75 -32.35
N ALA A 371 -18.94 -19.30 -33.61
CA ALA A 371 -20.07 -19.47 -34.54
C ALA A 371 -20.20 -20.89 -35.11
#